data_AF-A0A7Y6Q003-F1
#
_entry.id   AF-A0A7Y6Q003-F1
#
_cell.length_a   1.000
_cell.length_b   1.000
_cell.length_c   1.000
_cell.angle_alpha   90.00
_cell.angle_beta   90.00
_cell.angle_gamma   90.00
#
_symmetry.space_group_name_H-M   'P 1'
#
loop_
_entity.id
_entity.type
_entity.pdbx_description
1 polymer ?
#
loop_
_entity_poly.entity_id
_entity_poly.type
_entity_poly.pdbx_seq_one_letter_code
_entity_poly.pdbx_strand_id
1 'polypeptide(L)'
;MLSRLALPCLLLAACSPTNNGHGPKPDSQVPVDATSVDTPPPPDAGPLVVFPMDPIIGGGAPSDAPSLFGQPEAGVPGGPCIAEPTDGTLLPKKFLRQRFRLVPANGENLFEIRLSTPSIDHDLVAYTTSTTWIVPKSIWEAMNTELIDQPIQYRVRAAKWSGSTLSGQPTISATGTFRIAPVDAPGTIVYWTSGPGGNTTAFKGFNIGDETVHDVMGPSAVGGGTMCVGCHTSTPDGAFVGFSANPTAEDGRNAHVDMRSLDGTASQPAFLTPSAQTLIARAPNQQAPFYSAAHWAAGDHMMLTMYPVGGTPSIIWTNLEATSTAQGTGWGVVARTGDTGQAGAGAWSHDGLTIAYTSAPLITSGMNVDNGHADIYTVPYNGGAGGTATKLMGASDTNFSESYAAFSRDDALVAFVRVPAAQNPYDNAQAEVFLVPTTGGTPTRLVANDPAECTTAVSPGVGNSWPKWSPTVQASGGTKYYWLTFSSKRRPGGTPQLYVVPATVDATGAITTYPALYLWNQPTNERNHTPAWDDFQVLF
;
A
#
# COMPACT_ATOMS: atom_id res chain seq x y z
N MET A 1 27.01 -16.06 -39.48
CA MET A 1 26.14 -14.97 -40.00
C MET A 1 24.70 -15.31 -39.67
N LEU A 2 24.17 -14.67 -38.62
CA LEU A 2 22.76 -14.34 -38.39
C LEU A 2 22.72 -13.66 -37.02
N SER A 3 22.58 -12.35 -37.09
CA SER A 3 22.70 -11.35 -36.01
C SER A 3 21.55 -11.45 -35.02
N ARG A 4 21.87 -11.66 -33.74
CA ARG A 4 20.97 -11.42 -32.62
C ARG A 4 20.98 -9.91 -32.33
N LEU A 5 19.93 -9.19 -32.69
CA LEU A 5 19.62 -7.89 -32.07
C LEU A 5 18.88 -8.18 -30.76
N ALA A 6 19.60 -8.09 -29.65
CA ALA A 6 19.01 -7.89 -28.34
C ALA A 6 18.96 -6.37 -28.11
N LEU A 7 17.75 -5.82 -27.99
CA LEU A 7 17.50 -4.43 -27.66
C LEU A 7 17.47 -4.32 -26.12
N PRO A 8 18.45 -3.69 -25.45
CA PRO A 8 18.37 -3.47 -24.02
C PRO A 8 17.44 -2.29 -23.73
N CYS A 9 16.39 -2.53 -22.96
CA CYS A 9 15.56 -1.49 -22.39
C CYS A 9 16.34 -0.87 -21.22
N LEU A 10 17.10 0.19 -21.51
CA LEU A 10 17.72 1.06 -20.50
C LEU A 10 16.61 1.77 -19.72
N LEU A 11 16.51 1.53 -18.41
CA LEU A 11 16.00 2.57 -17.51
C LEU A 11 17.03 3.70 -17.49
N LEU A 12 16.72 4.77 -18.23
CA LEU A 12 17.44 6.02 -18.13
C LEU A 12 17.18 6.65 -16.77
N ALA A 13 18.29 6.89 -16.06
CA ALA A 13 18.45 7.92 -15.06
C ALA A 13 17.84 9.24 -15.55
N ALA A 14 17.11 9.92 -14.68
CA ALA A 14 16.67 11.29 -14.92
C ALA A 14 17.28 12.18 -13.83
N CYS A 15 18.42 12.79 -14.15
CA CYS A 15 18.83 14.11 -13.66
C CYS A 15 20.12 14.53 -14.39
N SER A 16 20.01 15.49 -15.31
CA SER A 16 21.11 16.39 -15.64
C SER A 16 20.52 17.76 -15.95
N PRO A 17 21.15 18.86 -15.52
CA PRO A 17 20.59 20.19 -15.61
C PRO A 17 20.90 20.79 -16.98
N THR A 18 19.89 21.29 -17.68
CA THR A 18 20.10 22.33 -18.68
C THR A 18 19.17 23.50 -18.39
N ASN A 19 19.79 24.61 -17.97
CA ASN A 19 19.24 25.94 -18.08
C ASN A 19 18.76 26.18 -19.51
N ASN A 20 17.49 26.56 -19.68
CA ASN A 20 17.10 27.78 -20.39
C ASN A 20 15.62 28.05 -20.13
N GLY A 21 15.35 29.25 -19.64
CA GLY A 21 14.03 29.65 -19.19
C GLY A 21 13.01 29.71 -20.30
N HIS A 22 11.79 29.27 -19.97
CA HIS A 22 10.53 29.95 -20.24
C HIS A 22 9.55 29.38 -19.21
N GLY A 23 9.10 30.21 -18.27
CA GLY A 23 8.19 29.78 -17.22
C GLY A 23 6.85 29.33 -17.81
N PRO A 24 6.28 28.19 -17.39
CA PRO A 24 4.89 27.91 -17.64
C PRO A 24 4.03 28.59 -16.56
N LYS A 25 3.03 29.34 -17.03
CA LYS A 25 1.93 29.83 -16.22
C LYS A 25 1.24 28.67 -15.50
N PRO A 26 0.72 28.87 -14.28
CA PRO A 26 -0.08 27.86 -13.60
C PRO A 26 -1.40 27.73 -14.33
N ASP A 27 -1.80 26.53 -14.74
CA ASP A 27 -3.13 26.32 -15.27
C ASP A 27 -3.80 25.05 -14.74
N SER A 28 -5.06 25.26 -14.34
CA SER A 28 -6.09 24.32 -13.92
C SER A 28 -5.82 23.41 -12.73
N GLN A 29 -6.14 23.94 -11.55
CA GLN A 29 -6.61 23.14 -10.42
C GLN A 29 -7.82 22.30 -10.86
N VAL A 30 -7.82 21.03 -10.46
CA VAL A 30 -9.05 20.22 -10.40
C VAL A 30 -10.02 20.95 -9.46
N PRO A 31 -11.30 21.14 -9.82
CA PRO A 31 -12.27 21.68 -8.88
C PRO A 31 -12.48 20.64 -7.78
N VAL A 32 -11.84 20.87 -6.63
CA VAL A 32 -12.22 20.27 -5.36
C VAL A 32 -13.47 21.04 -4.93
N ASP A 33 -14.64 20.43 -5.04
CA ASP A 33 -15.85 20.98 -4.45
C ASP A 33 -15.81 20.72 -2.94
N ALA A 34 -14.94 21.50 -2.28
CA ALA A 34 -14.71 21.51 -0.85
C ALA A 34 -15.62 22.56 -0.22
N THR A 35 -16.92 22.26 -0.08
CA THR A 35 -17.82 23.03 0.79
C THR A 35 -18.71 22.11 1.64
N SER A 36 -18.12 21.39 2.59
CA SER A 36 -18.83 21.07 3.83
C SER A 36 -17.85 21.12 5.00
N VAL A 37 -17.90 22.23 5.73
CA VAL A 37 -17.16 22.43 6.98
C VAL A 37 -17.67 21.44 8.03
N ASP A 38 -16.75 20.74 8.68
CA ASP A 38 -17.01 19.81 9.78
C ASP A 38 -17.78 20.50 10.92
N THR A 39 -18.99 20.01 11.17
CA THR A 39 -19.63 20.13 12.48
C THR A 39 -20.11 18.73 12.88
N PRO A 40 -19.77 18.23 14.08
CA PRO A 40 -20.36 17.00 14.58
C PRO A 40 -21.89 17.17 14.67
N PRO A 41 -22.68 16.16 14.29
CA PRO A 41 -24.12 16.24 14.50
C PRO A 41 -24.41 16.36 16.01
N PRO A 42 -25.39 17.20 16.40
CA PRO A 42 -25.77 17.34 17.81
C PRO A 42 -26.25 16.00 18.38
N PRO A 43 -26.14 15.78 19.70
CA PRO A 43 -26.49 14.52 20.37
C PRO A 43 -27.99 14.12 20.26
N ASP A 44 -28.83 14.98 19.67
CA ASP A 44 -30.24 14.72 19.35
C ASP A 44 -30.50 14.65 17.83
N ALA A 45 -29.50 14.29 17.02
CA ALA A 45 -29.73 14.01 15.61
C ALA A 45 -30.76 12.88 15.47
N GLY A 46 -31.82 13.13 14.69
CA GLY A 46 -32.80 12.11 14.33
C GLY A 46 -32.14 10.86 13.74
N PRO A 47 -32.90 9.77 13.52
CA PRO A 47 -32.34 8.51 13.05
C PRO A 47 -31.45 8.72 11.82
N LEU A 48 -30.26 8.12 11.84
CA LEU A 48 -29.32 8.18 10.72
C LEU A 48 -30.03 7.68 9.45
N VAL A 49 -30.15 8.56 8.45
CA VAL A 49 -30.68 8.18 7.15
C VAL A 49 -29.59 7.43 6.40
N VAL A 50 -29.65 6.10 6.45
CA VAL A 50 -28.69 5.24 5.76
C VAL A 50 -28.91 5.36 4.26
N PHE A 51 -30.09 5.00 3.75
CA PHE A 51 -30.48 5.25 2.36
C PHE A 51 -31.58 6.32 2.33
N PRO A 52 -31.42 7.39 1.52
CA PRO A 52 -32.49 8.38 1.35
C PRO A 52 -33.60 7.83 0.46
N MET A 53 -34.85 8.18 0.76
CA MET A 53 -36.02 7.84 -0.06
C MET A 53 -36.00 8.54 -1.42
N ASP A 54 -35.57 9.80 -1.45
CA ASP A 54 -35.46 10.58 -2.67
C ASP A 54 -34.14 10.27 -3.40
N PRO A 55 -34.15 10.12 -4.74
CA PRO A 55 -32.93 9.92 -5.49
C PRO A 55 -31.95 11.09 -5.37
N ILE A 56 -30.66 10.76 -5.33
CA ILE A 56 -29.58 11.72 -5.33
C ILE A 56 -29.32 12.17 -6.78
N ILE A 57 -29.55 13.45 -7.07
CA ILE A 57 -29.19 14.04 -8.37
C ILE A 57 -27.79 14.65 -8.25
N GLY A 58 -26.78 13.91 -8.73
CA GLY A 58 -25.39 14.33 -8.74
C GLY A 58 -25.08 15.37 -9.83
N GLY A 59 -23.88 15.94 -9.75
CA GLY A 59 -23.43 17.00 -10.66
C GLY A 59 -23.63 16.65 -12.14
N GLY A 60 -24.34 17.52 -12.85
CA GLY A 60 -24.59 17.42 -14.30
C GLY A 60 -25.75 16.51 -14.72
N ALA A 61 -26.30 15.69 -13.83
CA ALA A 61 -27.51 14.92 -14.13
C ALA A 61 -28.76 15.83 -14.12
N PRO A 62 -29.75 15.61 -15.00
CA PRO A 62 -30.97 16.39 -14.99
C PRO A 62 -31.90 15.96 -13.85
N SER A 63 -32.70 16.89 -13.33
CA SER A 63 -33.62 16.61 -12.21
C SER A 63 -34.72 15.59 -12.55
N ASP A 64 -35.03 15.42 -13.84
CA ASP A 64 -35.98 14.43 -14.35
C ASP A 64 -35.32 13.08 -14.71
N ALA A 65 -34.05 12.86 -14.39
CA ALA A 65 -33.35 11.59 -14.62
C ALA A 65 -34.12 10.34 -14.14
N PRO A 66 -34.80 10.33 -12.98
CA PRO A 66 -35.65 9.19 -12.59
C PRO A 66 -36.73 8.87 -13.62
N SER A 67 -37.35 9.89 -14.22
CA SER A 67 -38.37 9.70 -15.25
C SER A 67 -37.76 9.23 -16.57
N LEU A 68 -36.56 9.71 -16.91
CA LEU A 68 -35.83 9.29 -18.11
C LEU A 68 -35.43 7.81 -18.06
N PHE A 69 -34.94 7.32 -16.92
CA PHE A 69 -34.57 5.92 -16.73
C PHE A 69 -35.77 4.99 -16.52
N GLY A 70 -36.88 5.53 -16.00
CA GLY A 70 -38.11 4.76 -15.78
C GLY A 70 -37.94 3.64 -14.75
N GLN A 71 -38.67 2.54 -14.96
CA GLN A 71 -38.74 1.42 -14.01
C GLN A 71 -37.35 0.87 -13.66
N PRO A 72 -37.01 0.62 -12.38
CA PRO A 72 -35.67 0.22 -11.91
C PRO A 72 -35.04 -0.97 -12.65
N GLU A 73 -35.87 -1.95 -13.02
CA GLU A 73 -35.45 -3.18 -13.67
C GLU A 73 -35.41 -3.10 -15.20
N ALA A 74 -35.92 -2.01 -15.79
CA ALA A 74 -35.98 -1.86 -17.23
C ALA A 74 -34.61 -1.53 -17.82
N GLY A 75 -34.31 -2.15 -18.96
CA GLY A 75 -33.13 -1.86 -19.75
C GLY A 75 -32.72 -3.05 -20.61
N VAL A 76 -31.65 -2.88 -21.38
CA VAL A 76 -31.08 -3.93 -22.23
C VAL A 76 -29.65 -4.29 -21.77
N PRO A 77 -29.15 -5.51 -22.03
CA PRO A 77 -27.77 -5.87 -21.72
C PRO A 77 -26.74 -4.97 -22.41
N GLY A 78 -25.52 -4.93 -21.88
CA GLY A 78 -24.40 -4.16 -22.44
C GLY A 78 -24.15 -2.82 -21.76
N GLY A 79 -24.50 -2.71 -20.46
CA GLY A 79 -24.20 -1.53 -19.65
C GLY A 79 -22.71 -1.30 -19.41
N PRO A 80 -22.35 -0.18 -18.77
CA PRO A 80 -20.96 0.16 -18.48
C PRO A 80 -20.37 -0.92 -17.58
N CYS A 81 -19.06 -1.12 -17.65
CA CYS A 81 -18.44 -1.92 -16.62
C CYS A 81 -18.22 -1.12 -15.33
N ILE A 82 -18.32 -1.81 -14.20
CA ILE A 82 -18.06 -1.28 -12.87
C ILE A 82 -16.65 -1.71 -12.48
N ALA A 83 -15.71 -0.79 -12.58
CA ALA A 83 -14.31 -1.06 -12.27
C ALA A 83 -14.00 -0.91 -10.77
N GLU A 84 -14.83 -0.15 -10.05
CA GLU A 84 -14.77 0.01 -8.59
C GLU A 84 -16.21 0.17 -8.07
N PRO A 85 -16.60 -0.49 -6.96
CA PRO A 85 -15.88 -1.60 -6.32
C PRO A 85 -15.87 -2.85 -7.22
N THR A 86 -14.90 -3.74 -7.00
CA THR A 86 -14.94 -5.10 -7.58
C THR A 86 -15.96 -5.94 -6.82
N ASP A 87 -16.60 -6.90 -7.48
CA ASP A 87 -17.54 -7.80 -6.81
C ASP A 87 -16.85 -8.59 -5.66
N GLY A 88 -17.57 -8.80 -4.56
CA GLY A 88 -17.07 -9.46 -3.37
C GLY A 88 -16.13 -8.60 -2.51
N THR A 89 -16.05 -7.29 -2.74
CA THR A 89 -15.20 -6.37 -1.97
C THR A 89 -15.57 -6.35 -0.47
N LEU A 90 -14.57 -6.38 0.40
CA LEU A 90 -14.69 -6.17 1.84
C LEU A 90 -13.99 -4.85 2.22
N LEU A 91 -14.72 -3.89 2.78
CA LEU A 91 -14.21 -2.58 3.20
C LEU A 91 -13.96 -2.60 4.71
N PRO A 92 -12.85 -2.06 5.24
CA PRO A 92 -12.75 -1.82 6.67
C PRO A 92 -13.75 -0.74 7.11
N LYS A 93 -14.15 -0.75 8.39
CA LYS A 93 -14.86 0.39 8.96
C LYS A 93 -14.03 1.66 8.81
N LYS A 94 -14.70 2.78 8.55
CA LYS A 94 -14.08 4.10 8.38
C LYS A 94 -13.06 4.16 7.23
N PHE A 95 -13.17 3.27 6.25
CA PHE A 95 -12.42 3.43 5.01
C PHE A 95 -12.83 4.72 4.30
N LEU A 96 -12.05 5.10 3.28
CA LEU A 96 -12.46 6.11 2.32
C LEU A 96 -13.88 5.82 1.82
N ARG A 97 -14.67 6.88 1.59
CA ARG A 97 -16.04 6.75 1.07
C ARG A 97 -16.07 5.84 -0.15
N GLN A 98 -17.06 4.96 -0.19
CA GLN A 98 -17.22 4.04 -1.30
C GLN A 98 -17.35 4.83 -2.60
N ARG A 99 -16.42 4.56 -3.52
CA ARG A 99 -16.36 5.18 -4.83
C ARG A 99 -16.77 4.17 -5.90
N PHE A 100 -17.64 4.62 -6.78
CA PHE A 100 -17.99 3.92 -8.01
C PHE A 100 -17.17 4.49 -9.15
N ARG A 101 -16.47 3.62 -9.89
CA ARG A 101 -15.79 3.99 -11.14
C ARG A 101 -16.36 3.16 -12.27
N LEU A 102 -16.92 3.85 -13.26
CA LEU A 102 -17.63 3.28 -14.39
C LEU A 102 -16.78 3.41 -15.66
N VAL A 103 -16.83 2.38 -16.49
CA VAL A 103 -16.20 2.36 -17.82
C VAL A 103 -17.34 2.21 -18.84
N PRO A 104 -17.76 3.30 -19.50
CA PRO A 104 -18.79 3.25 -20.53
C PRO A 104 -18.38 2.31 -21.66
N ALA A 105 -19.33 1.50 -22.13
CA ALA A 105 -19.09 0.52 -23.19
C ALA A 105 -19.43 1.08 -24.57
N ASN A 106 -20.43 1.95 -24.64
CA ASN A 106 -21.02 2.40 -25.90
C ASN A 106 -21.12 3.93 -25.99
N GLY A 107 -20.43 4.69 -25.13
CA GLY A 107 -20.49 6.16 -25.10
C GLY A 107 -21.65 6.69 -24.27
N GLU A 108 -22.12 5.93 -23.29
CA GLU A 108 -23.06 6.37 -22.27
C GLU A 108 -22.45 7.53 -21.46
N ASN A 109 -23.28 8.52 -21.10
CA ASN A 109 -22.86 9.75 -20.43
C ASN A 109 -23.81 10.18 -19.30
N LEU A 110 -24.80 9.35 -18.97
CA LEU A 110 -25.68 9.50 -17.83
C LEU A 110 -25.85 8.13 -17.17
N PHE A 111 -25.68 8.06 -15.85
CA PHE A 111 -25.59 6.82 -15.09
C PHE A 111 -26.59 6.84 -13.93
N GLU A 112 -27.24 5.71 -13.68
CA GLU A 112 -27.99 5.41 -12.46
C GLU A 112 -27.21 4.37 -11.65
N ILE A 113 -26.91 4.68 -10.40
CA ILE A 113 -26.27 3.77 -9.44
C ILE A 113 -27.29 3.47 -8.35
N ARG A 114 -27.53 2.18 -8.11
CA ARG A 114 -28.51 1.68 -7.14
C ARG A 114 -27.83 0.78 -6.14
N LEU A 115 -28.06 1.03 -4.85
CA LEU A 115 -27.59 0.19 -3.75
C LEU A 115 -28.78 -0.38 -3.00
N SER A 116 -28.77 -1.69 -2.77
CA SER A 116 -29.81 -2.41 -2.05
C SER A 116 -29.18 -3.27 -0.95
N THR A 117 -29.89 -3.44 0.16
CA THR A 117 -29.46 -4.30 1.26
C THR A 117 -30.68 -4.88 1.97
N PRO A 118 -30.64 -6.12 2.49
CA PRO A 118 -31.82 -6.76 3.07
C PRO A 118 -32.44 -6.04 4.28
N SER A 119 -31.68 -5.19 4.97
CA SER A 119 -32.12 -4.46 6.16
C SER A 119 -32.87 -3.16 5.86
N ILE A 120 -32.90 -2.72 4.60
CA ILE A 120 -33.58 -1.49 4.16
C ILE A 120 -34.58 -1.86 3.07
N ASP A 121 -35.82 -1.39 3.19
CA ASP A 121 -36.95 -1.74 2.33
C ASP A 121 -37.02 -0.95 1.00
N HIS A 122 -36.07 -0.05 0.79
CA HIS A 122 -35.90 0.75 -0.41
C HIS A 122 -34.42 0.88 -0.75
N ASP A 123 -34.14 1.26 -2.00
CA ASP A 123 -32.77 1.41 -2.47
C ASP A 123 -32.27 2.85 -2.31
N LEU A 124 -30.98 3.00 -2.07
CA LEU A 124 -30.31 4.25 -2.44
C LEU A 124 -30.21 4.31 -3.96
N VAL A 125 -30.64 5.43 -4.54
CA VAL A 125 -30.53 5.69 -5.98
C VAL A 125 -29.78 6.99 -6.22
N ALA A 126 -28.78 6.97 -7.09
CA ALA A 126 -28.04 8.15 -7.49
C ALA A 126 -27.94 8.26 -9.01
N TYR A 127 -28.09 9.48 -9.54
CA TYR A 127 -27.90 9.80 -10.95
C TYR A 127 -26.70 10.73 -11.11
N THR A 128 -25.87 10.50 -12.12
CA THR A 128 -24.68 11.33 -12.39
C THR A 128 -24.30 11.28 -13.87
N THR A 129 -23.67 12.33 -14.39
CA THR A 129 -23.02 12.29 -15.71
C THR A 129 -21.53 11.96 -15.62
N SER A 130 -20.97 11.96 -14.41
CA SER A 130 -19.59 11.56 -14.16
C SER A 130 -19.43 10.05 -14.19
N THR A 131 -18.34 9.56 -14.79
CA THR A 131 -17.94 8.15 -14.71
C THR A 131 -17.38 7.77 -13.33
N THR A 132 -17.31 8.72 -12.41
CA THR A 132 -16.97 8.50 -11.01
C THR A 132 -18.02 9.12 -10.11
N TRP A 133 -18.49 8.35 -9.12
CA TRP A 133 -19.42 8.83 -8.08
C TRP A 133 -18.94 8.34 -6.73
N ILE A 134 -18.97 9.21 -5.73
CA ILE A 134 -18.58 8.87 -4.35
C ILE A 134 -19.83 9.00 -3.50
N VAL A 135 -20.11 7.98 -2.69
CA VAL A 135 -21.23 8.01 -1.75
C VAL A 135 -21.12 9.27 -0.87
N PRO A 136 -22.20 10.05 -0.65
CA PRO A 136 -22.13 11.24 0.20
C PRO A 136 -21.66 10.93 1.62
N LYS A 137 -20.94 11.87 2.25
CA LYS A 137 -20.29 11.67 3.57
C LYS A 137 -21.25 11.19 4.65
N SER A 138 -22.38 11.88 4.83
CA SER A 138 -23.39 11.51 5.83
C SER A 138 -23.96 10.10 5.63
N ILE A 139 -24.21 9.72 4.37
CA ILE A 139 -24.67 8.37 4.02
C ILE A 139 -23.59 7.34 4.32
N TRP A 140 -22.34 7.60 3.93
CA TRP A 140 -21.24 6.68 4.19
C TRP A 140 -21.01 6.45 5.70
N GLU A 141 -21.07 7.51 6.50
CA GLU A 141 -20.97 7.44 7.96
C GLU A 141 -22.11 6.60 8.56
N ALA A 142 -23.34 6.77 8.07
CA ALA A 142 -24.49 5.95 8.46
C ALA A 142 -24.31 4.48 8.07
N MET A 143 -23.86 4.20 6.85
CA MET A 143 -23.56 2.84 6.38
C MET A 143 -22.50 2.15 7.24
N ASN A 144 -21.45 2.87 7.66
CA ASN A 144 -20.38 2.37 8.54
C ASN A 144 -20.85 2.05 9.97
N THR A 145 -22.09 2.38 10.31
CA THR A 145 -22.69 2.08 11.61
C THR A 145 -23.75 0.99 11.48
N GLU A 146 -24.65 1.13 10.49
CA GLU A 146 -25.87 0.33 10.40
C GLU A 146 -25.76 -0.89 9.46
N LEU A 147 -24.85 -0.87 8.48
CA LEU A 147 -24.74 -1.92 7.43
C LEU A 147 -23.52 -2.84 7.60
N ILE A 148 -23.08 -3.03 8.84
CA ILE A 148 -21.93 -3.85 9.17
C ILE A 148 -22.20 -5.34 8.89
N ASP A 149 -21.26 -5.98 8.20
CA ASP A 149 -21.25 -7.40 7.83
C ASP A 149 -22.46 -7.86 7.00
N GLN A 150 -23.20 -6.91 6.41
CA GLN A 150 -24.34 -7.17 5.55
C GLN A 150 -23.96 -7.02 4.08
N PRO A 151 -24.54 -7.84 3.17
CA PRO A 151 -24.36 -7.64 1.75
C PRO A 151 -25.02 -6.33 1.32
N ILE A 152 -24.26 -5.49 0.64
CA ILE A 152 -24.76 -4.31 -0.07
C ILE A 152 -24.59 -4.60 -1.55
N GLN A 153 -25.70 -4.93 -2.20
CA GLN A 153 -25.71 -5.18 -3.63
C GLN A 153 -25.72 -3.84 -4.37
N TYR A 154 -24.92 -3.74 -5.42
CA TYR A 154 -24.93 -2.60 -6.32
C TYR A 154 -25.35 -3.03 -7.73
N ARG A 155 -26.05 -2.11 -8.40
CA ARG A 155 -26.39 -2.20 -9.81
C ARG A 155 -26.21 -0.86 -10.48
N VAL A 156 -25.76 -0.90 -11.73
CA VAL A 156 -25.61 0.30 -12.56
C VAL A 156 -26.43 0.15 -13.83
N ARG A 157 -27.13 1.22 -14.18
CA ARG A 157 -27.69 1.43 -15.52
C ARG A 157 -27.04 2.66 -16.14
N ALA A 158 -26.98 2.71 -17.46
CA ALA A 158 -26.45 3.88 -18.16
C ALA A 158 -27.24 4.19 -19.43
N ALA A 159 -27.14 5.43 -19.88
CA ALA A 159 -27.79 5.86 -21.10
C ALA A 159 -26.96 6.92 -21.82
N LYS A 160 -27.26 7.08 -23.12
CA LYS A 160 -26.84 8.22 -23.92
C LYS A 160 -27.88 9.31 -23.79
N TRP A 161 -27.52 10.43 -23.20
CA TRP A 161 -28.40 11.56 -22.97
C TRP A 161 -27.94 12.76 -23.82
N SER A 162 -28.89 13.35 -24.56
CA SER A 162 -28.65 14.49 -25.45
C SER A 162 -28.71 15.86 -24.76
N GLY A 163 -29.06 15.91 -23.48
CA GLY A 163 -29.42 17.13 -22.76
C GLY A 163 -30.92 17.26 -22.47
N SER A 164 -31.76 16.46 -23.13
CA SER A 164 -33.22 16.44 -22.89
C SER A 164 -33.85 15.05 -22.96
N THR A 165 -33.32 14.16 -23.81
CA THR A 165 -33.88 12.83 -24.03
C THR A 165 -32.81 11.75 -24.03
N LEU A 166 -33.19 10.52 -23.72
CA LEU A 166 -32.31 9.36 -23.90
C LEU A 166 -32.33 8.90 -25.36
N SER A 167 -31.16 8.53 -25.88
CA SER A 167 -31.03 7.82 -27.16
C SER A 167 -31.03 6.32 -26.88
N GLY A 168 -32.18 5.69 -27.13
CA GLY A 168 -32.42 4.27 -26.84
C GLY A 168 -32.83 3.98 -25.39
N GLN A 169 -32.96 2.70 -25.07
CA GLN A 169 -33.25 2.23 -23.71
C GLN A 169 -31.98 2.29 -22.84
N PRO A 170 -32.10 2.53 -21.53
CA PRO A 170 -30.98 2.35 -20.61
C PRO A 170 -30.35 0.95 -20.74
N THR A 171 -29.02 0.89 -20.69
CA THR A 171 -28.25 -0.35 -20.67
C THR A 171 -27.97 -0.77 -19.22
N ILE A 172 -27.89 -2.08 -18.97
CA ILE A 172 -27.72 -2.65 -17.62
C ILE A 172 -26.35 -3.32 -17.50
N SER A 173 -25.62 -2.98 -16.43
CA SER A 173 -24.34 -3.59 -16.06
C SER A 173 -24.52 -4.91 -15.30
N ALA A 174 -23.45 -5.69 -15.19
CA ALA A 174 -23.39 -6.76 -14.20
C ALA A 174 -23.60 -6.18 -12.78
N THR A 175 -24.28 -6.94 -11.92
CA THR A 175 -24.45 -6.61 -10.50
C THR A 175 -23.27 -7.16 -9.71
N GLY A 176 -22.94 -6.53 -8.59
CA GLY A 176 -22.02 -7.11 -7.61
C GLY A 176 -22.42 -6.73 -6.20
N THR A 177 -21.60 -7.16 -5.24
CA THR A 177 -21.82 -6.97 -3.82
C THR A 177 -20.54 -6.48 -3.17
N PHE A 178 -20.66 -5.59 -2.19
CA PHE A 178 -19.61 -5.34 -1.21
C PHE A 178 -20.16 -5.43 0.21
N ARG A 179 -19.26 -5.50 1.18
CA ARG A 179 -19.59 -5.50 2.62
C ARG A 179 -18.67 -4.55 3.37
N ILE A 180 -19.15 -4.05 4.50
CA ILE A 180 -18.32 -3.34 5.48
C ILE A 180 -17.98 -4.33 6.60
N ALA A 181 -16.69 -4.53 6.85
CA ALA A 181 -16.20 -5.44 7.88
C ALA A 181 -16.68 -5.01 9.27
N PRO A 182 -16.78 -5.93 10.25
CA PRO A 182 -17.11 -5.60 11.63
C PRO A 182 -16.00 -4.88 12.39
N VAL A 183 -14.86 -4.65 11.76
CA VAL A 183 -13.62 -4.15 12.36
C VAL A 183 -13.04 -3.01 11.51
N ASP A 184 -12.27 -2.12 12.13
CA ASP A 184 -11.57 -1.04 11.40
C ASP A 184 -10.19 -1.50 10.92
N ALA A 185 -9.51 -0.61 10.18
CA ALA A 185 -8.13 -0.78 9.76
C ALA A 185 -7.32 0.43 10.26
N PRO A 186 -6.98 0.47 11.56
CA PRO A 186 -6.34 1.63 12.16
C PRO A 186 -4.88 1.78 11.71
N GLY A 187 -4.27 2.88 12.13
CA GLY A 187 -2.89 3.23 11.82
C GLY A 187 -2.77 4.18 10.64
N THR A 188 -1.53 4.58 10.39
CA THR A 188 -1.14 5.60 9.43
C THR A 188 -0.36 4.93 8.30
N ILE A 189 -0.69 5.27 7.05
CA ILE A 189 0.15 4.92 5.91
C ILE A 189 1.10 6.09 5.65
N VAL A 190 2.40 5.84 5.75
CA VAL A 190 3.46 6.73 5.27
C VAL A 190 4.10 6.07 4.06
N TYR A 191 4.18 6.76 2.94
CA TYR A 191 4.69 6.22 1.68
C TYR A 191 5.70 7.17 1.04
N TRP A 192 6.52 6.62 0.16
CA TRP A 192 7.50 7.39 -0.59
C TRP A 192 6.93 7.80 -1.95
N THR A 193 7.22 9.02 -2.37
CA THR A 193 6.91 9.54 -3.69
C THR A 193 8.17 10.12 -4.34
N SER A 194 8.23 10.04 -5.67
CA SER A 194 9.26 10.74 -6.47
C SER A 194 8.73 12.04 -7.13
N GLY A 195 7.53 12.47 -6.72
CA GLY A 195 6.81 13.62 -7.26
C GLY A 195 6.52 13.53 -8.76
N PRO A 196 5.92 14.57 -9.35
CA PRO A 196 5.71 14.63 -10.79
C PRO A 196 7.06 14.64 -11.53
N GLY A 197 7.25 13.69 -12.46
CA GLY A 197 8.47 13.59 -13.26
C GLY A 197 9.61 12.77 -12.63
N GLY A 198 9.53 12.43 -11.34
CA GLY A 198 10.45 11.49 -10.70
C GLY A 198 11.73 12.08 -10.08
N ASN A 199 11.79 13.41 -9.88
CA ASN A 199 13.02 14.11 -9.48
C ASN A 199 12.98 14.67 -8.04
N THR A 200 11.90 14.43 -7.29
CA THR A 200 11.74 14.96 -5.93
C THR A 200 11.30 13.86 -4.99
N THR A 201 12.10 13.51 -3.98
CA THR A 201 11.70 12.50 -3.00
C THR A 201 11.02 13.13 -1.80
N ALA A 202 9.95 12.51 -1.31
CA ALA A 202 9.30 12.89 -0.07
C ALA A 202 8.56 11.70 0.54
N PHE A 203 8.35 11.78 1.85
CA PHE A 203 7.33 11.02 2.55
C PHE A 203 6.02 11.80 2.57
N LYS A 204 4.95 11.13 2.20
CA LYS A 204 3.58 11.60 2.35
C LYS A 204 2.79 10.57 3.14
N GLY A 205 1.67 10.99 3.74
CA GLY A 205 0.89 10.09 4.56
C GLY A 205 -0.52 10.56 4.86
N PHE A 206 -1.29 9.64 5.43
CA PHE A 206 -2.69 9.79 5.80
C PHE A 206 -3.10 8.64 6.73
N ASN A 207 -4.13 8.85 7.57
CA ASN A 207 -4.80 7.74 8.24
C ASN A 207 -5.76 7.05 7.27
N ILE A 208 -6.08 5.78 7.53
CA ILE A 208 -7.16 5.13 6.79
C ILE A 208 -8.48 5.89 7.01
N GLY A 209 -9.09 6.32 5.90
CA GLY A 209 -10.33 7.09 5.90
C GLY A 209 -10.15 8.56 5.56
N ASP A 210 -8.94 9.11 5.73
CA ASP A 210 -8.66 10.51 5.43
C ASP A 210 -8.74 10.78 3.92
N GLU A 211 -9.57 11.74 3.51
CA GLU A 211 -9.71 12.12 2.10
C GLU A 211 -8.56 13.02 1.62
N THR A 212 -7.73 13.49 2.55
CA THR A 212 -6.56 14.33 2.31
C THR A 212 -5.26 13.54 2.48
N VAL A 213 -4.23 13.97 1.76
CA VAL A 213 -2.86 13.48 1.92
C VAL A 213 -1.99 14.63 2.39
N HIS A 214 -1.11 14.34 3.35
CA HIS A 214 -0.24 15.31 3.98
C HIS A 214 1.21 15.08 3.57
N ASP A 215 1.96 16.17 3.39
CA ASP A 215 3.41 16.11 3.28
C ASP A 215 3.99 15.82 4.67
N VAL A 216 4.70 14.71 4.81
CA VAL A 216 5.20 14.22 6.11
C VAL A 216 6.62 14.69 6.34
N MET A 217 7.53 14.40 5.41
CA MET A 217 8.94 14.81 5.51
C MET A 217 9.63 14.73 4.15
N GLY A 218 10.49 15.71 3.84
CA GLY A 218 11.33 15.70 2.65
C GLY A 218 12.81 15.92 2.98
N PRO A 219 13.73 15.82 2.00
CA PRO A 219 15.17 15.98 2.19
C PRO A 219 15.58 17.28 2.89
N SER A 220 14.89 18.40 2.62
CA SER A 220 15.15 19.69 3.24
C SER A 220 14.90 19.70 4.75
N ALA A 221 13.91 18.94 5.23
CA ALA A 221 13.61 18.82 6.65
C ALA A 221 14.69 18.01 7.40
N VAL A 222 15.31 17.03 6.73
CA VAL A 222 16.43 16.25 7.28
C VAL A 222 17.71 17.10 7.34
N GLY A 223 17.98 17.88 6.30
CA GLY A 223 19.18 18.71 6.21
C GLY A 223 20.46 17.89 5.97
N GLY A 224 21.62 18.44 6.37
CA GLY A 224 22.91 17.72 6.33
C GLY A 224 23.42 17.36 4.93
N GLY A 225 22.92 18.00 3.87
CA GLY A 225 23.24 17.65 2.49
C GLY A 225 22.41 16.48 1.94
N THR A 226 21.37 16.02 2.66
CA THR A 226 20.43 15.02 2.16
C THR A 226 19.68 15.57 0.95
N MET A 227 19.73 14.85 -0.17
CA MET A 227 19.02 15.17 -1.40
C MET A 227 17.92 14.15 -1.72
N CYS A 228 17.99 12.96 -1.12
CA CYS A 228 16.98 11.92 -1.29
C CYS A 228 16.68 11.20 0.03
N VAL A 229 15.39 11.03 0.31
CA VAL A 229 14.87 10.10 1.32
C VAL A 229 14.24 8.91 0.60
N GLY A 230 14.27 7.72 1.18
CA GLY A 230 13.81 6.49 0.52
C GLY A 230 13.32 5.45 1.50
N CYS A 231 13.61 4.17 1.23
CA CYS A 231 13.18 3.01 2.03
C CYS A 231 13.06 3.33 3.53
N HIS A 232 11.85 3.21 4.07
CA HIS A 232 11.53 3.65 5.41
C HIS A 232 10.68 2.63 6.16
N THR A 233 10.71 2.72 7.48
CA THR A 233 9.85 1.97 8.39
C THR A 233 9.58 2.80 9.64
N SER A 234 8.44 2.56 10.28
CA SER A 234 8.17 3.11 11.61
C SER A 234 9.04 2.44 12.65
N THR A 235 9.36 3.15 13.72
CA THR A 235 9.77 2.52 14.97
C THR A 235 8.55 1.89 15.66
N PRO A 236 8.73 0.86 16.51
CA PRO A 236 7.60 0.13 17.13
C PRO A 236 6.64 0.97 17.98
N ASP A 237 7.07 2.14 18.46
CA ASP A 237 6.25 3.12 19.20
C ASP A 237 5.62 4.19 18.29
N GLY A 238 5.94 4.19 17.00
CA GLY A 238 5.49 5.17 16.02
C GLY A 238 6.13 6.55 16.12
N ALA A 239 7.00 6.80 17.10
CA ALA A 239 7.53 8.13 17.37
C ALA A 239 8.55 8.60 16.33
N PHE A 240 9.23 7.66 15.67
CA PHE A 240 10.28 7.96 14.69
C PHE A 240 10.10 7.13 13.43
N VAL A 241 10.69 7.62 12.35
CA VAL A 241 10.90 6.88 11.12
C VAL A 241 12.39 6.60 10.96
N GLY A 242 12.75 5.34 10.75
CA GLY A 242 14.07 4.96 10.26
C GLY A 242 14.03 4.90 8.74
N PHE A 243 14.95 5.56 8.05
CA PHE A 243 14.92 5.64 6.59
C PHE A 243 16.31 5.71 5.94
N SER A 244 16.35 5.35 4.66
CA SER A 244 17.52 5.55 3.80
C SER A 244 17.65 7.04 3.40
N ALA A 245 18.73 7.68 3.82
CA ALA A 245 19.09 9.05 3.46
C ALA A 245 20.27 9.06 2.47
N ASN A 246 20.16 9.82 1.38
CA ASN A 246 21.16 9.88 0.32
C ASN A 246 21.63 11.33 0.06
N PRO A 247 22.96 11.58 -0.04
CA PRO A 247 23.50 12.87 -0.44
C PRO A 247 23.33 13.20 -1.94
N THR A 248 22.85 12.28 -2.79
CA THR A 248 22.57 12.54 -4.21
C THR A 248 21.09 12.39 -4.52
N ALA A 249 20.63 13.10 -5.56
CA ALA A 249 19.24 13.04 -6.04
C ALA A 249 18.99 11.92 -7.05
N GLU A 250 20.02 11.17 -7.46
CA GLU A 250 20.04 10.39 -8.70
C GLU A 250 19.35 9.02 -8.59
N ASP A 251 19.53 8.32 -7.46
CA ASP A 251 18.77 7.12 -7.06
C ASP A 251 19.13 6.75 -5.60
N GLY A 252 18.44 5.79 -4.96
CA GLY A 252 18.71 5.37 -3.57
C GLY A 252 20.07 4.71 -3.31
N ARG A 253 20.96 4.62 -4.32
CA ARG A 253 22.29 4.01 -4.18
C ARG A 253 23.23 5.00 -3.49
N ASN A 254 24.04 4.52 -2.54
CA ASN A 254 24.86 5.33 -1.62
C ASN A 254 24.15 5.94 -0.41
N ALA A 255 22.94 5.50 -0.09
CA ALA A 255 22.30 5.89 1.16
C ALA A 255 22.93 5.24 2.40
N HIS A 256 22.69 5.90 3.53
CA HIS A 256 22.90 5.42 4.88
C HIS A 256 21.56 5.46 5.64
N VAL A 257 21.52 4.93 6.87
CA VAL A 257 20.32 5.07 7.71
C VAL A 257 20.38 6.39 8.50
N ASP A 258 19.28 7.13 8.49
CA ASP A 258 18.98 8.21 9.43
C ASP A 258 17.62 7.93 10.10
N MET A 259 17.36 8.59 11.22
CA MET A 259 16.14 8.42 12.00
C MET A 259 15.65 9.75 12.53
N ARG A 260 14.37 10.06 12.29
CA ARG A 260 13.77 11.37 12.57
C ARG A 260 12.36 11.24 13.12
N SER A 261 11.92 12.18 13.95
CA SER A 261 10.53 12.29 14.38
C SER A 261 9.64 12.74 13.23
N LEU A 262 8.36 12.36 13.26
CA LEU A 262 7.34 12.80 12.29
C LEU A 262 6.36 13.83 12.87
N ASP A 263 6.77 14.49 13.95
CA ASP A 263 6.02 15.52 14.69
C ASP A 263 6.16 16.94 14.08
N GLY A 264 6.63 17.05 12.84
CA GLY A 264 6.92 18.31 12.16
C GLY A 264 8.27 18.94 12.50
N THR A 265 9.03 18.40 13.45
CA THR A 265 10.36 18.94 13.84
C THR A 265 11.54 18.21 13.19
N ALA A 266 11.33 16.98 12.71
CA ALA A 266 12.38 16.10 12.19
C ALA A 266 13.57 15.96 13.16
N SER A 267 13.30 15.85 14.46
CA SER A 267 14.31 15.70 15.50
C SER A 267 14.86 14.27 15.53
N GLN A 268 16.14 14.11 15.90
CA GLN A 268 16.70 12.79 16.21
C GLN A 268 16.28 12.36 17.62
N PRO A 269 16.11 11.05 17.89
CA PRO A 269 15.79 10.59 19.24
C PRO A 269 16.89 10.94 20.23
N ALA A 270 16.50 11.34 21.44
CA ALA A 270 17.46 11.68 22.49
C ALA A 270 18.34 10.49 22.95
N PHE A 271 17.86 9.25 22.77
CA PHE A 271 18.62 8.04 23.09
C PHE A 271 19.69 7.71 22.04
N LEU A 272 19.63 8.31 20.84
CA LEU A 272 20.57 8.06 19.76
C LEU A 272 21.92 8.71 20.09
N THR A 273 22.87 7.89 20.53
CA THR A 273 24.19 8.39 20.93
C THR A 273 25.05 8.78 19.72
N PRO A 274 26.13 9.56 19.89
CA PRO A 274 27.06 9.86 18.81
C PRO A 274 27.72 8.63 18.16
N SER A 275 28.00 7.58 18.96
CA SER A 275 28.57 6.34 18.42
C SER A 275 27.52 5.56 17.62
N ALA A 276 26.27 5.48 18.09
CA ALA A 276 25.19 4.88 17.33
C ALA A 276 24.91 5.64 16.02
N GLN A 277 24.90 6.97 16.06
CA GLN A 277 24.79 7.81 14.85
C GLN A 277 25.88 7.45 13.82
N THR A 278 27.12 7.28 14.28
CA THR A 278 28.23 6.85 13.43
C THR A 278 28.00 5.45 12.83
N LEU A 279 27.40 4.54 13.60
CA LEU A 279 27.12 3.16 13.17
C LEU A 279 25.99 3.05 12.17
N ILE A 280 24.94 3.89 12.26
CA ILE A 280 23.82 3.86 11.31
C ILE A 280 24.12 4.65 10.03
N ALA A 281 25.00 5.65 10.13
CA ALA A 281 25.39 6.51 9.01
C ALA A 281 26.46 5.90 8.05
N ARG A 282 26.61 4.57 8.01
CA ARG A 282 27.62 3.91 7.15
C ARG A 282 27.12 3.76 5.71
N ALA A 283 27.45 4.74 4.87
CA ALA A 283 27.30 4.68 3.42
C ALA A 283 28.39 3.80 2.76
N PRO A 284 28.17 3.26 1.54
CA PRO A 284 26.99 3.42 0.69
C PRO A 284 25.90 2.34 0.85
N ASN A 285 26.11 1.37 1.75
CA ASN A 285 25.41 0.08 1.70
C ASN A 285 24.68 -0.30 2.99
N GLN A 286 24.40 0.64 3.90
CA GLN A 286 23.54 0.40 5.07
C GLN A 286 22.24 1.16 4.91
N GLN A 287 21.14 0.45 4.64
CA GLN A 287 19.87 1.04 4.22
C GLN A 287 18.70 0.23 4.73
N ALA A 288 17.48 0.78 4.60
CA ALA A 288 16.22 0.10 4.87
C ALA A 288 16.22 -0.60 6.25
N PRO A 289 16.27 0.15 7.36
CA PRO A 289 16.26 -0.43 8.69
C PRO A 289 14.95 -1.16 8.95
N PHE A 290 14.98 -2.08 9.90
CA PHE A 290 13.81 -2.77 10.41
C PHE A 290 13.98 -3.07 11.90
N TYR A 291 12.84 -3.10 12.61
CA TYR A 291 12.76 -3.09 14.06
C TYR A 291 11.83 -4.20 14.57
N SER A 292 11.91 -4.49 15.87
CA SER A 292 10.99 -5.39 16.56
C SER A 292 10.47 -4.73 17.83
N ALA A 293 9.19 -4.92 18.12
CA ALA A 293 8.56 -4.39 19.34
C ALA A 293 9.19 -4.98 20.61
N ALA A 294 9.69 -6.22 20.57
CA ALA A 294 10.37 -6.84 21.68
C ALA A 294 11.74 -6.21 22.03
N HIS A 295 12.33 -5.45 21.09
CA HIS A 295 13.62 -4.79 21.23
C HIS A 295 13.53 -3.29 20.98
N TRP A 296 12.58 -2.65 21.69
CA TRP A 296 12.32 -1.22 21.63
C TRP A 296 12.03 -0.63 23.00
N ALA A 297 12.95 -0.84 23.93
CA ALA A 297 12.91 -0.27 25.28
C ALA A 297 14.25 0.38 25.63
N ALA A 298 14.27 1.24 26.66
CA ALA A 298 15.51 1.84 27.15
C ALA A 298 16.55 0.77 27.51
N GLY A 299 17.77 0.91 26.98
CA GLY A 299 18.85 -0.07 27.05
C GLY A 299 18.80 -1.18 26.00
N ASP A 300 17.73 -1.27 25.20
CA ASP A 300 17.47 -2.29 24.19
C ASP A 300 16.81 -1.72 22.93
N HIS A 301 17.14 -0.47 22.54
CA HIS A 301 16.72 0.08 21.25
C HIS A 301 17.57 -0.52 20.13
N MET A 302 17.11 -1.66 19.60
CA MET A 302 17.86 -2.41 18.59
C MET A 302 17.34 -2.13 17.19
N MET A 303 18.27 -1.88 16.27
CA MET A 303 18.00 -1.76 14.85
C MET A 303 18.68 -2.89 14.09
N LEU A 304 17.96 -3.54 13.18
CA LEU A 304 18.55 -4.43 12.19
C LEU A 304 18.64 -3.74 10.83
N THR A 305 19.72 -4.02 10.12
CA THR A 305 19.95 -3.55 8.74
C THR A 305 20.76 -4.58 7.97
N MET A 306 20.73 -4.48 6.65
CA MET A 306 21.71 -5.17 5.81
C MET A 306 22.97 -4.31 5.70
N TYR A 307 24.13 -4.91 5.88
CA TYR A 307 25.43 -4.24 5.76
C TYR A 307 26.50 -5.19 5.20
N PRO A 308 27.37 -4.76 4.26
CA PRO A 308 28.45 -5.60 3.77
C PRO A 308 29.53 -5.85 4.84
N VAL A 309 29.67 -7.09 5.27
CA VAL A 309 30.77 -7.53 6.16
C VAL A 309 31.70 -8.41 5.35
N GLY A 310 32.98 -8.01 5.25
CA GLY A 310 33.93 -8.68 4.36
C GLY A 310 33.50 -8.65 2.88
N GLY A 311 32.73 -7.63 2.46
CA GLY A 311 32.18 -7.52 1.11
C GLY A 311 30.87 -8.27 0.85
N THR A 312 30.36 -9.02 1.84
CA THR A 312 29.11 -9.80 1.70
C THR A 312 27.96 -9.13 2.46
N PRO A 313 26.86 -8.73 1.79
CA PRO A 313 25.65 -8.24 2.46
C PRO A 313 25.16 -9.25 3.51
N SER A 314 25.14 -8.78 4.76
CA SER A 314 24.84 -9.57 5.94
C SER A 314 23.85 -8.83 6.83
N ILE A 315 23.07 -9.58 7.62
CA ILE A 315 22.19 -9.01 8.63
C ILE A 315 23.07 -8.57 9.80
N ILE A 316 22.96 -7.31 10.19
CA ILE A 316 23.64 -6.77 11.37
C ILE A 316 22.64 -6.20 12.36
N TRP A 317 22.96 -6.31 13.65
CA TRP A 317 22.29 -5.56 14.70
C TRP A 317 23.12 -4.34 15.08
N THR A 318 22.46 -3.24 15.43
CA THR A 318 23.05 -2.02 15.99
C THR A 318 22.25 -1.63 17.23
N ASN A 319 22.92 -1.42 18.35
CA ASN A 319 22.31 -0.82 19.53
C ASN A 319 22.32 0.70 19.34
N LEU A 320 21.13 1.32 19.31
CA LEU A 320 20.97 2.75 19.08
C LEU A 320 21.41 3.61 20.28
N GLU A 321 21.67 2.98 21.43
CA GLU A 321 22.24 3.60 22.63
C GLU A 321 23.75 3.29 22.80
N ALA A 322 24.39 2.64 21.83
CA ALA A 322 25.77 2.19 21.95
C ALA A 322 26.74 3.35 22.25
N THR A 323 27.69 3.17 23.17
CA THR A 323 28.74 4.18 23.45
C THR A 323 30.08 3.87 22.77
N SER A 324 30.09 2.86 21.90
CA SER A 324 31.26 2.39 21.18
C SER A 324 30.89 1.97 19.76
N THR A 325 31.77 2.23 18.80
CA THR A 325 31.64 1.76 17.41
C THR A 325 32.28 0.39 17.20
N ALA A 326 32.83 -0.22 18.25
CA ALA A 326 33.45 -1.54 18.18
C ALA A 326 32.41 -2.64 17.91
N GLN A 327 32.75 -3.55 17.00
CA GLN A 327 31.99 -4.78 16.76
C GLN A 327 31.99 -5.66 18.02
N GLY A 328 30.85 -6.31 18.30
CA GLY A 328 30.64 -7.09 19.52
C GLY A 328 30.25 -6.23 20.73
N THR A 329 30.19 -4.90 20.59
CA THR A 329 29.72 -4.00 21.64
C THR A 329 28.56 -3.14 21.15
N GLY A 330 28.78 -2.28 20.15
CA GLY A 330 27.73 -1.41 19.62
C GLY A 330 26.95 -2.00 18.45
N TRP A 331 27.53 -2.99 17.78
CA TRP A 331 26.93 -3.69 16.65
C TRP A 331 27.52 -5.09 16.48
N GLY A 332 26.87 -5.94 15.72
CA GLY A 332 27.36 -7.28 15.41
C GLY A 332 26.63 -7.91 14.22
N VAL A 333 27.04 -9.13 13.87
CA VAL A 333 26.51 -9.87 12.72
C VAL A 333 25.65 -11.00 13.21
N VAL A 334 24.43 -11.13 12.66
CA VAL A 334 23.55 -12.27 12.91
C VAL A 334 24.02 -13.43 12.03
N ALA A 335 24.51 -14.51 12.65
CA ALA A 335 24.96 -15.68 11.91
C ALA A 335 23.78 -16.39 11.21
N ARG A 336 23.98 -16.78 9.94
CA ARG A 336 23.01 -17.50 9.10
C ARG A 336 23.54 -18.88 8.72
N THR A 337 23.82 -19.72 9.70
CA THR A 337 24.50 -21.01 9.49
C THR A 337 23.71 -21.89 8.51
N GLY A 338 24.37 -22.35 7.44
CA GLY A 338 23.76 -23.19 6.40
C GLY A 338 23.32 -22.44 5.15
N ASP A 339 23.19 -21.11 5.21
CA ASP A 339 22.86 -20.28 4.06
C ASP A 339 24.11 -19.61 3.48
N THR A 340 24.38 -19.87 2.20
CA THR A 340 25.54 -19.33 1.47
C THR A 340 25.23 -18.09 0.65
N GLY A 341 23.97 -17.67 0.58
CA GLY A 341 23.56 -16.46 -0.15
C GLY A 341 23.84 -15.17 0.62
N GLN A 342 23.72 -14.05 -0.08
CA GLN A 342 23.74 -12.71 0.47
C GLN A 342 22.35 -12.39 1.06
N ALA A 343 22.31 -11.68 2.18
CA ALA A 343 21.06 -11.29 2.83
C ALA A 343 20.57 -9.92 2.32
N GLY A 344 19.28 -9.85 1.98
CA GLY A 344 18.58 -8.63 1.57
C GLY A 344 17.15 -8.60 2.09
N ALA A 345 16.48 -7.44 1.98
CA ALA A 345 15.04 -7.27 2.21
C ALA A 345 14.52 -7.96 3.49
N GLY A 346 15.14 -7.63 4.62
CA GLY A 346 14.84 -8.24 5.91
C GLY A 346 13.56 -7.70 6.57
N ALA A 347 13.00 -8.54 7.45
CA ALA A 347 11.95 -8.20 8.39
C ALA A 347 12.19 -8.95 9.71
N TRP A 348 11.77 -8.36 10.83
CA TRP A 348 11.91 -8.95 12.15
C TRP A 348 10.52 -9.15 12.75
N SER A 349 10.26 -10.34 13.31
CA SER A 349 9.01 -10.61 14.02
C SER A 349 8.86 -9.66 15.21
N HIS A 350 7.62 -9.33 15.54
CA HIS A 350 7.28 -8.41 16.62
C HIS A 350 7.64 -8.99 18.00
N ASP A 351 7.62 -10.32 18.15
CA ASP A 351 8.13 -11.05 19.32
C ASP A 351 9.67 -11.03 19.46
N GLY A 352 10.39 -10.54 18.46
CA GLY A 352 11.86 -10.39 18.46
C GLY A 352 12.62 -11.69 18.21
N LEU A 353 11.95 -12.81 18.01
CA LEU A 353 12.59 -14.12 17.97
C LEU A 353 13.10 -14.51 16.58
N THR A 354 12.43 -14.07 15.51
CA THR A 354 12.63 -14.57 14.15
C THR A 354 12.90 -13.45 13.15
N ILE A 355 13.97 -13.58 12.37
CA ILE A 355 14.28 -12.67 11.27
C ILE A 355 13.99 -13.40 9.96
N ALA A 356 13.09 -12.85 9.15
CA ALA A 356 12.90 -13.28 7.76
C ALA A 356 13.75 -12.39 6.84
N TYR A 357 14.34 -12.97 5.80
CA TYR A 357 15.16 -12.22 4.84
C TYR A 357 15.22 -12.94 3.50
N THR A 358 15.48 -12.18 2.44
CA THR A 358 15.75 -12.71 1.12
C THR A 358 17.20 -13.19 1.04
N SER A 359 17.41 -14.44 0.67
CA SER A 359 18.72 -15.00 0.33
C SER A 359 18.88 -15.09 -1.18
N ALA A 360 19.94 -14.49 -1.72
CA ALA A 360 20.23 -14.54 -3.16
C ALA A 360 21.75 -14.48 -3.46
N PRO A 361 22.21 -14.89 -4.66
CA PRO A 361 23.62 -14.79 -5.03
C PRO A 361 24.18 -13.37 -5.04
N LEU A 362 23.36 -12.38 -5.39
CA LEU A 362 23.75 -10.97 -5.44
C LEU A 362 22.63 -10.07 -4.91
N ILE A 363 22.91 -9.40 -3.81
CA ILE A 363 22.09 -8.36 -3.21
C ILE A 363 22.81 -7.03 -3.31
N THR A 364 22.13 -5.99 -3.79
CA THR A 364 22.64 -4.61 -3.78
C THR A 364 21.73 -3.70 -2.96
N SER A 365 22.34 -2.66 -2.38
CA SER A 365 21.66 -1.69 -1.51
C SER A 365 20.87 -2.31 -0.34
N GLY A 366 21.20 -3.54 0.05
CA GLY A 366 20.50 -4.28 1.10
C GLY A 366 19.09 -4.75 0.75
N MET A 367 18.63 -4.54 -0.50
CA MET A 367 17.21 -4.70 -0.85
C MET A 367 16.97 -5.37 -2.21
N ASN A 368 17.85 -5.14 -3.19
CA ASN A 368 17.61 -5.54 -4.57
C ASN A 368 18.31 -6.86 -4.89
N VAL A 369 17.57 -7.78 -5.50
CA VAL A 369 18.11 -9.05 -6.02
C VAL A 369 18.58 -8.81 -7.46
N ASP A 370 19.83 -8.39 -7.64
CA ASP A 370 20.32 -8.01 -8.97
C ASP A 370 20.66 -9.21 -9.86
N ASN A 371 20.92 -10.38 -9.26
CA ASN A 371 21.19 -11.60 -10.00
C ASN A 371 20.80 -12.85 -9.22
N GLY A 372 20.19 -13.79 -9.94
CA GLY A 372 19.95 -15.14 -9.48
C GLY A 372 18.56 -15.39 -8.92
N HIS A 373 18.36 -16.63 -8.50
CA HIS A 373 17.17 -17.07 -7.78
C HIS A 373 17.23 -16.57 -6.34
N ALA A 374 16.09 -16.10 -5.84
CA ALA A 374 15.94 -15.60 -4.49
C ALA A 374 14.88 -16.40 -3.75
N ASP A 375 15.18 -16.77 -2.51
CA ASP A 375 14.27 -17.48 -1.61
C ASP A 375 14.15 -16.67 -0.31
N ILE A 376 13.01 -16.78 0.37
CA ILE A 376 12.88 -16.28 1.73
C ILE A 376 13.39 -17.34 2.71
N TYR A 377 14.31 -16.92 3.58
CA TYR A 377 14.82 -17.70 4.71
C TYR A 377 14.39 -17.04 6.02
N THR A 378 14.43 -17.85 7.08
CA THR A 378 14.29 -17.41 8.47
C THR A 378 15.52 -17.80 9.27
N VAL A 379 15.87 -16.98 10.27
CA VAL A 379 16.95 -17.24 11.23
C VAL A 379 16.55 -16.72 12.60
N PRO A 380 16.88 -17.41 13.72
CA PRO A 380 16.61 -16.86 15.05
C PRO A 380 17.46 -15.62 15.32
N TYR A 381 16.92 -14.63 16.04
CA TYR A 381 17.72 -13.48 16.48
C TYR A 381 18.76 -13.88 17.53
N ASN A 382 18.33 -14.64 18.55
CA ASN A 382 19.19 -15.22 19.59
C ASN A 382 20.15 -14.21 20.24
N GLY A 383 19.61 -13.07 20.68
CA GLY A 383 20.42 -11.97 21.26
C GLY A 383 21.44 -11.39 20.29
N GLY A 384 21.12 -11.41 18.98
CA GLY A 384 22.00 -10.95 17.91
C GLY A 384 23.06 -11.95 17.47
N ALA A 385 23.16 -13.14 18.08
CA ALA A 385 24.12 -14.17 17.68
C ALA A 385 23.70 -14.89 16.38
N GLY A 386 22.40 -14.93 16.06
CA GLY A 386 21.89 -15.72 14.96
C GLY A 386 21.83 -17.22 15.27
N GLY A 387 21.81 -18.03 14.21
CA GLY A 387 21.77 -19.48 14.29
C GLY A 387 21.62 -20.16 12.93
N THR A 388 20.99 -21.33 12.92
CA THR A 388 20.70 -22.06 11.68
C THR A 388 19.65 -21.32 10.85
N ALA A 389 19.98 -21.01 9.60
CA ALA A 389 19.06 -20.43 8.65
C ALA A 389 18.23 -21.53 7.97
N THR A 390 16.92 -21.30 7.83
CA THR A 390 15.97 -22.27 7.28
C THR A 390 15.14 -21.62 6.18
N LYS A 391 15.00 -22.27 5.03
CA LYS A 391 14.07 -21.82 3.97
C LYS A 391 12.65 -21.77 4.51
N LEU A 392 11.93 -20.68 4.25
CA LEU A 392 10.52 -20.56 4.61
C LEU A 392 9.67 -21.35 3.60
N MET A 393 9.20 -22.54 4.00
CA MET A 393 8.37 -23.37 3.14
C MET A 393 7.15 -22.59 2.64
N GLY A 394 6.94 -22.57 1.32
CA GLY A 394 5.88 -21.79 0.66
C GLY A 394 6.34 -20.45 0.12
N ALA A 395 7.53 -19.96 0.52
CA ALA A 395 8.18 -18.76 0.01
C ALA A 395 9.65 -19.04 -0.42
N SER A 396 9.90 -20.26 -0.91
CA SER A 396 11.22 -20.72 -1.35
C SER A 396 11.10 -21.79 -2.45
N ASP A 397 10.19 -21.58 -3.41
CA ASP A 397 9.88 -22.55 -4.45
C ASP A 397 10.85 -22.38 -5.63
N THR A 398 11.47 -23.48 -6.07
CA THR A 398 12.44 -23.48 -7.17
C THR A 398 11.92 -22.93 -8.50
N ASN A 399 10.60 -22.87 -8.70
CA ASN A 399 9.98 -22.33 -9.91
C ASN A 399 9.75 -20.80 -9.85
N PHE A 400 10.02 -20.19 -8.71
CA PHE A 400 9.78 -18.78 -8.46
C PHE A 400 11.02 -18.09 -7.88
N SER A 401 10.99 -16.78 -7.74
CA SER A 401 11.89 -16.05 -6.85
C SER A 401 11.02 -15.24 -5.89
N GLU A 402 11.35 -15.28 -4.61
CA GLU A 402 10.60 -14.65 -3.53
C GLU A 402 11.41 -13.60 -2.79
N SER A 403 10.77 -12.48 -2.43
CA SER A 403 11.41 -11.38 -1.69
C SER A 403 10.39 -10.53 -0.93
N TYR A 404 10.89 -9.52 -0.19
CA TYR A 404 10.09 -8.53 0.54
C TYR A 404 9.16 -9.16 1.58
N ALA A 405 9.70 -10.04 2.42
CA ALA A 405 8.99 -10.62 3.54
C ALA A 405 8.48 -9.51 4.50
N ALA A 406 7.26 -9.67 5.02
CA ALA A 406 6.69 -8.82 6.05
C ALA A 406 5.81 -9.64 6.98
N PHE A 407 6.08 -9.59 8.29
CA PHE A 407 5.28 -10.27 9.32
C PHE A 407 3.99 -9.51 9.60
N SER A 408 2.87 -10.23 9.76
CA SER A 408 1.65 -9.67 10.34
C SER A 408 1.91 -9.23 11.78
N ARG A 409 1.09 -8.31 12.31
CA ARG A 409 1.28 -7.79 13.68
C ARG A 409 1.35 -8.88 14.75
N ASP A 410 0.59 -9.96 14.59
CA ASP A 410 0.56 -11.11 15.51
C ASP A 410 1.60 -12.19 15.17
N ASP A 411 2.53 -11.91 14.25
CA ASP A 411 3.57 -12.81 13.74
C ASP A 411 3.05 -14.13 13.15
N ALA A 412 1.73 -14.25 12.89
CA ALA A 412 1.12 -15.48 12.41
C ALA A 412 1.33 -15.72 10.91
N LEU A 413 1.43 -14.64 10.12
CA LEU A 413 1.54 -14.67 8.66
C LEU A 413 2.76 -13.89 8.18
N VAL A 414 3.33 -14.33 7.06
CA VAL A 414 4.31 -13.59 6.26
C VAL A 414 3.67 -13.25 4.92
N ALA A 415 3.60 -11.95 4.61
CA ALA A 415 3.34 -11.49 3.24
C ALA A 415 4.67 -11.39 2.49
N PHE A 416 4.65 -11.69 1.19
CA PHE A 416 5.84 -11.61 0.34
C PHE A 416 5.48 -11.38 -1.12
N VAL A 417 6.48 -10.98 -1.91
CA VAL A 417 6.39 -10.88 -3.36
C VAL A 417 6.98 -12.13 -4.00
N ARG A 418 6.33 -12.60 -5.05
CA ARG A 418 6.77 -13.71 -5.89
C ARG A 418 6.82 -13.28 -7.36
N VAL A 419 7.87 -13.71 -8.06
CA VAL A 419 8.02 -13.62 -9.53
C VAL A 419 8.46 -14.97 -10.09
N PRO A 420 8.35 -15.23 -11.41
CA PRO A 420 8.92 -16.46 -11.99
C PRO A 420 10.43 -16.60 -11.69
N ALA A 421 10.92 -17.84 -11.60
CA ALA A 421 12.31 -18.12 -11.26
C ALA A 421 13.31 -17.36 -12.13
N ALA A 422 14.45 -17.02 -11.51
CA ALA A 422 15.56 -16.29 -12.12
C ALA A 422 15.21 -14.88 -12.64
N GLN A 423 14.03 -14.34 -12.30
CA GLN A 423 13.73 -12.93 -12.48
C GLN A 423 14.06 -12.12 -11.22
N ASN A 424 14.49 -10.89 -11.43
CA ASN A 424 14.66 -9.90 -10.36
C ASN A 424 13.26 -9.50 -9.84
N PRO A 425 12.95 -9.61 -8.53
CA PRO A 425 11.67 -9.16 -7.96
C PRO A 425 11.52 -7.62 -7.93
N TYR A 426 12.60 -6.86 -8.04
CA TYR A 426 12.58 -5.40 -8.06
C TYR A 426 11.93 -4.86 -9.33
N ASP A 427 10.94 -3.98 -9.16
CA ASP A 427 10.17 -3.32 -10.22
C ASP A 427 9.64 -4.26 -11.33
N ASN A 428 9.38 -5.53 -10.99
CA ASN A 428 9.05 -6.55 -11.96
C ASN A 428 7.56 -6.58 -12.27
N ALA A 429 7.18 -6.45 -13.55
CA ALA A 429 5.79 -6.52 -13.99
C ALA A 429 5.09 -7.84 -13.61
N GLN A 430 5.83 -8.95 -13.53
CA GLN A 430 5.32 -10.27 -13.14
C GLN A 430 5.16 -10.45 -11.62
N ALA A 431 5.45 -9.43 -10.82
CA ALA A 431 5.38 -9.51 -9.37
C ALA A 431 3.93 -9.59 -8.87
N GLU A 432 3.72 -10.57 -7.99
CA GLU A 432 2.46 -10.84 -7.30
C GLU A 432 2.70 -11.00 -5.80
N VAL A 433 1.70 -10.66 -4.99
CA VAL A 433 1.76 -10.73 -3.53
C VAL A 433 1.07 -12.01 -3.03
N PHE A 434 1.72 -12.67 -2.08
CA PHE A 434 1.28 -13.93 -1.48
C PHE A 434 1.33 -13.83 0.05
N LEU A 435 0.57 -14.70 0.71
CA LEU A 435 0.62 -14.94 2.15
C LEU A 435 1.07 -16.38 2.42
N VAL A 436 1.77 -16.59 3.52
CA VAL A 436 2.07 -17.93 4.05
C VAL A 436 2.08 -17.86 5.59
N PRO A 437 1.67 -18.91 6.31
CA PRO A 437 1.93 -18.99 7.75
C PRO A 437 3.42 -18.82 8.06
N THR A 438 3.76 -18.17 9.17
CA THR A 438 5.16 -17.99 9.60
C THR A 438 5.89 -19.32 9.81
N THR A 439 5.16 -20.39 10.16
CA THR A 439 5.68 -21.76 10.26
C THR A 439 5.95 -22.43 8.90
N GLY A 440 5.63 -21.75 7.80
CA GLY A 440 5.64 -22.29 6.44
C GLY A 440 4.36 -23.08 6.09
N GLY A 441 4.25 -23.45 4.81
CA GLY A 441 3.13 -24.25 4.30
C GLY A 441 2.82 -23.95 2.83
N THR A 442 1.56 -24.15 2.43
CA THR A 442 1.09 -23.76 1.09
C THR A 442 0.81 -22.26 1.07
N PRO A 443 1.41 -21.50 0.14
CA PRO A 443 1.18 -20.07 0.05
C PRO A 443 -0.18 -19.76 -0.58
N THR A 444 -0.85 -18.73 -0.08
CA THR A 444 -2.10 -18.20 -0.63
C THR A 444 -1.80 -17.02 -1.57
N ARG A 445 -2.12 -17.17 -2.85
CA ARG A 445 -2.11 -16.04 -3.80
C ARG A 445 -3.24 -15.08 -3.45
N LEU A 446 -2.95 -13.79 -3.31
CA LEU A 446 -4.01 -12.80 -3.06
C LEU A 446 -4.89 -12.60 -4.31
N VAL A 447 -6.21 -12.63 -4.14
CA VAL A 447 -7.17 -12.17 -5.17
C VAL A 447 -6.91 -10.71 -5.55
N ALA A 448 -6.45 -9.90 -4.60
CA ALA A 448 -6.02 -8.53 -4.83
C ALA A 448 -4.93 -8.35 -5.90
N ASN A 449 -4.22 -9.41 -6.31
CA ASN A 449 -3.29 -9.31 -7.42
C ASN A 449 -3.97 -8.91 -8.73
N ASP A 450 -5.22 -9.33 -8.90
CA ASP A 450 -5.97 -9.16 -10.14
C ASP A 450 -6.58 -7.74 -10.23
N PRO A 451 -6.31 -6.99 -11.30
CA PRO A 451 -7.04 -5.76 -11.60
C PRO A 451 -8.53 -6.04 -11.81
N ALA A 452 -9.37 -5.01 -11.67
CA ALA A 452 -10.79 -5.14 -11.97
C ALA A 452 -10.99 -5.60 -13.42
N GLU A 453 -11.96 -6.50 -13.65
CA GLU A 453 -12.15 -7.26 -14.90
C GLU A 453 -12.23 -6.38 -16.16
N CYS A 454 -12.68 -5.14 -16.02
CA CYS A 454 -12.90 -4.24 -17.15
C CYS A 454 -11.83 -3.17 -17.32
N THR A 455 -10.67 -3.42 -16.73
CA THR A 455 -9.45 -2.68 -17.06
C THR A 455 -8.66 -3.46 -18.09
N THR A 456 -7.82 -2.77 -18.86
CA THR A 456 -6.91 -3.43 -19.81
C THR A 456 -5.72 -4.09 -19.12
N ALA A 457 -5.59 -3.93 -17.80
CA ALA A 457 -4.50 -4.45 -17.02
C ALA A 457 -4.81 -5.89 -16.58
N VAL A 458 -3.80 -6.76 -16.60
CA VAL A 458 -3.92 -8.17 -16.21
C VAL A 458 -2.80 -8.55 -15.25
N SER A 459 -3.08 -9.48 -14.32
CA SER A 459 -2.05 -10.06 -13.45
C SER A 459 -1.70 -11.49 -13.92
N PRO A 460 -0.42 -11.90 -13.88
CA PRO A 460 0.75 -11.05 -13.70
C PRO A 460 0.90 -10.02 -14.84
N GLY A 461 1.52 -8.86 -14.57
CA GLY A 461 1.68 -7.77 -15.55
C GLY A 461 1.58 -6.35 -14.96
N VAL A 462 1.15 -6.24 -13.71
CA VAL A 462 0.89 -4.95 -13.03
C VAL A 462 1.90 -4.59 -11.93
N GLY A 463 2.93 -5.41 -11.74
CA GLY A 463 4.05 -5.16 -10.84
C GLY A 463 3.62 -4.86 -9.40
N ASN A 464 2.89 -5.79 -8.79
CA ASN A 464 2.47 -5.67 -7.40
C ASN A 464 3.69 -5.86 -6.49
N SER A 465 3.96 -4.91 -5.60
CA SER A 465 5.19 -4.91 -4.81
C SER A 465 5.02 -4.28 -3.43
N TRP A 466 6.00 -4.54 -2.56
CA TRP A 466 6.16 -3.92 -1.25
C TRP A 466 4.97 -4.09 -0.29
N PRO A 467 4.56 -5.35 -0.02
CA PRO A 467 3.49 -5.60 0.93
C PRO A 467 3.90 -5.17 2.35
N LYS A 468 3.06 -4.39 3.04
CA LYS A 468 3.21 -4.04 4.46
C LYS A 468 1.87 -4.18 5.19
N TRP A 469 1.89 -4.74 6.38
CA TRP A 469 0.70 -4.99 7.19
C TRP A 469 0.27 -3.76 7.97
N SER A 470 -1.02 -3.67 8.30
CA SER A 470 -1.52 -2.76 9.33
C SER A 470 -0.94 -3.08 10.71
N PRO A 471 -0.85 -2.10 11.63
CA PRO A 471 -0.30 -2.28 12.97
C PRO A 471 -1.18 -3.11 13.91
N THR A 472 -2.36 -3.55 13.47
CA THR A 472 -3.29 -4.33 14.28
C THR A 472 -3.87 -5.52 13.52
N VAL A 473 -4.15 -6.59 14.26
CA VAL A 473 -5.03 -7.69 13.84
C VAL A 473 -6.24 -7.64 14.76
N GLN A 474 -7.43 -7.47 14.20
CA GLN A 474 -8.68 -7.46 14.95
C GLN A 474 -9.45 -8.75 14.73
N ALA A 475 -10.31 -9.12 15.67
CA ALA A 475 -11.12 -10.32 15.56
C ALA A 475 -12.60 -10.02 15.84
N SER A 476 -13.49 -10.66 15.09
CA SER A 476 -14.93 -10.61 15.30
C SER A 476 -15.54 -11.95 14.90
N GLY A 477 -16.45 -12.49 15.71
CA GLY A 477 -17.15 -13.74 15.40
C GLY A 477 -16.25 -14.97 15.23
N GLY A 478 -15.05 -14.99 15.83
CA GLY A 478 -14.07 -16.07 15.65
C GLY A 478 -13.20 -15.94 14.38
N THR A 479 -13.41 -14.90 13.57
CA THR A 479 -12.61 -14.56 12.40
C THR A 479 -11.63 -13.46 12.75
N LYS A 480 -10.34 -13.67 12.44
CA LYS A 480 -9.32 -12.62 12.46
C LYS A 480 -9.32 -11.87 11.13
N TYR A 481 -9.14 -10.57 11.19
CA TYR A 481 -9.08 -9.66 10.06
C TYR A 481 -7.70 -9.03 10.00
N TYR A 482 -7.12 -9.09 8.81
CA TYR A 482 -5.82 -8.56 8.49
C TYR A 482 -5.95 -7.56 7.35
N TRP A 483 -5.19 -6.48 7.43
CA TRP A 483 -5.11 -5.48 6.37
C TRP A 483 -3.67 -5.35 5.89
N LEU A 484 -3.49 -5.31 4.58
CA LEU A 484 -2.19 -5.20 3.93
C LEU A 484 -2.24 -4.06 2.94
N THR A 485 -1.19 -3.25 2.83
CA THR A 485 -1.02 -2.28 1.75
C THR A 485 0.09 -2.72 0.80
N PHE A 486 -0.03 -2.38 -0.48
CA PHE A 486 1.00 -2.65 -1.49
C PHE A 486 0.93 -1.63 -2.64
N SER A 487 1.99 -1.55 -3.43
CA SER A 487 2.07 -0.70 -4.62
C SER A 487 1.75 -1.49 -5.90
N SER A 488 1.04 -0.90 -6.84
CA SER A 488 0.71 -1.51 -8.14
C SER A 488 0.65 -0.49 -9.28
N LYS A 489 1.06 -0.91 -10.48
CA LYS A 489 1.00 -0.14 -11.73
C LYS A 489 -0.26 -0.42 -12.55
N ARG A 490 -1.30 -1.03 -11.94
CA ARG A 490 -2.53 -1.46 -12.65
C ARG A 490 -3.41 -0.35 -13.22
N ARG A 491 -3.22 0.91 -12.84
CA ARG A 491 -4.02 2.02 -13.39
C ARG A 491 -3.48 2.45 -14.77
N PRO A 492 -4.33 3.07 -15.61
CA PRO A 492 -3.89 3.68 -16.86
C PRO A 492 -2.68 4.60 -16.65
N GLY A 493 -1.72 4.53 -17.57
CA GLY A 493 -0.45 5.26 -17.49
C GLY A 493 0.65 4.55 -16.70
N GLY A 494 0.36 3.41 -16.05
CA GLY A 494 1.37 2.58 -15.39
C GLY A 494 2.08 3.27 -14.22
N THR A 495 1.51 4.36 -13.70
CA THR A 495 2.05 5.07 -12.54
C THR A 495 1.73 4.28 -11.28
N PRO A 496 2.73 3.96 -10.44
CA PRO A 496 2.55 3.25 -9.17
C PRO A 496 1.58 3.97 -8.25
N GLN A 497 0.69 3.19 -7.66
CA GLN A 497 -0.35 3.63 -6.74
C GLN A 497 -0.53 2.61 -5.61
N LEU A 498 -1.00 3.07 -4.46
CA LEU A 498 -1.25 2.27 -3.27
C LEU A 498 -2.64 1.65 -3.26
N TYR A 499 -2.70 0.42 -2.75
CA TYR A 499 -3.93 -0.35 -2.58
C TYR A 499 -3.91 -1.04 -1.22
N VAL A 500 -5.09 -1.18 -0.60
CA VAL A 500 -5.31 -1.97 0.61
C VAL A 500 -5.94 -3.32 0.23
N VAL A 501 -5.55 -4.38 0.93
CA VAL A 501 -6.07 -5.73 0.77
C VAL A 501 -6.65 -6.20 2.10
N PRO A 502 -7.93 -6.59 2.12
CA PRO A 502 -8.49 -7.38 3.20
C PRO A 502 -8.03 -8.84 3.07
N ALA A 503 -7.68 -9.45 4.21
CA ALA A 503 -7.61 -10.90 4.35
C ALA A 503 -8.23 -11.31 5.68
N THR A 504 -8.84 -12.48 5.73
CA THR A 504 -9.40 -13.05 6.96
C THR A 504 -8.89 -14.44 7.21
N VAL A 505 -8.74 -14.78 8.48
CA VAL A 505 -8.43 -16.14 8.93
C VAL A 505 -9.54 -16.60 9.84
N ASP A 506 -10.24 -17.67 9.46
CA ASP A 506 -11.31 -18.23 10.26
C ASP A 506 -10.78 -19.10 11.43
N ALA A 507 -11.68 -19.61 12.25
CA ALA A 507 -11.34 -20.45 13.40
C ALA A 507 -10.63 -21.79 13.03
N THR A 508 -10.70 -22.21 11.75
CA THR A 508 -10.00 -23.39 11.24
C THR A 508 -8.59 -23.07 10.73
N GLY A 509 -8.24 -21.78 10.64
CA GLY A 509 -6.99 -21.30 10.05
C GLY A 509 -7.07 -21.07 8.54
N ALA A 510 -8.25 -21.14 7.92
CA ALA A 510 -8.40 -20.93 6.48
C ALA A 510 -8.27 -19.45 6.14
N ILE A 511 -7.37 -19.13 5.21
CA ILE A 511 -7.14 -17.78 4.72
C ILE A 511 -8.12 -17.49 3.57
N THR A 512 -8.93 -16.44 3.71
CA THR A 512 -9.73 -15.86 2.62
C THR A 512 -9.17 -14.48 2.28
N THR A 513 -9.03 -14.18 0.99
CA THR A 513 -8.47 -12.91 0.50
C THR A 513 -9.47 -12.23 -0.42
N TYR A 514 -9.47 -10.90 -0.42
CA TYR A 514 -10.48 -10.10 -1.11
C TYR A 514 -9.85 -9.23 -2.20
N PRO A 515 -10.65 -8.65 -3.12
CA PRO A 515 -10.18 -7.69 -4.10
C PRO A 515 -9.45 -6.49 -3.47
N ALA A 516 -8.53 -5.89 -4.24
CA ALA A 516 -7.78 -4.72 -3.81
C ALA A 516 -8.66 -3.47 -3.73
N LEU A 517 -8.56 -2.73 -2.63
CA LEU A 517 -9.18 -1.43 -2.41
C LEU A 517 -8.23 -0.33 -2.87
N TYR A 518 -8.64 0.52 -3.81
CA TYR A 518 -7.82 1.66 -4.23
C TYR A 518 -7.97 2.84 -3.25
N LEU A 519 -6.84 3.37 -2.79
CA LEU A 519 -6.79 4.56 -1.93
C LEU A 519 -6.89 5.82 -2.79
N TRP A 520 -8.12 6.28 -3.06
CA TRP A 520 -8.35 7.31 -4.09
C TRP A 520 -7.97 8.74 -3.70
N ASN A 521 -7.64 8.98 -2.43
CA ASN A 521 -7.15 10.25 -1.90
C ASN A 521 -5.73 10.58 -2.40
N GLN A 522 -4.95 9.56 -2.79
CA GLN A 522 -3.57 9.74 -3.22
C GLN A 522 -3.44 10.47 -4.58
N PRO A 523 -2.45 11.35 -4.76
CA PRO A 523 -2.15 11.95 -6.06
C PRO A 523 -1.78 10.90 -7.12
N THR A 524 -2.38 10.99 -8.30
CA THR A 524 -2.23 9.96 -9.34
C THR A 524 -0.97 10.09 -10.19
N ASN A 525 -0.30 11.25 -10.15
CA ASN A 525 0.86 11.59 -10.98
C ASN A 525 2.20 11.60 -10.22
N GLU A 526 2.20 11.16 -8.96
CA GLU A 526 3.35 11.29 -8.04
C GLU A 526 4.13 9.99 -7.82
N ARG A 527 3.78 8.89 -8.51
CA ARG A 527 4.45 7.58 -8.37
C ARG A 527 4.55 7.16 -6.91
N ASN A 528 3.44 6.73 -6.34
CA ASN A 528 3.36 6.40 -4.92
C ASN A 528 3.86 4.97 -4.70
N HIS A 529 4.96 4.81 -3.96
CA HIS A 529 5.64 3.54 -3.72
C HIS A 529 5.90 3.28 -2.25
N THR A 530 6.37 2.06 -1.99
CA THR A 530 6.95 1.59 -0.73
C THR A 530 6.16 2.05 0.49
N PRO A 531 4.84 1.76 0.54
CA PRO A 531 4.06 2.14 1.71
C PRO A 531 4.62 1.44 2.95
N ALA A 532 4.58 2.12 4.07
CA ALA A 532 4.69 1.57 5.41
C ALA A 532 3.38 1.89 6.13
N TRP A 533 2.79 0.91 6.80
CA TRP A 533 1.55 1.08 7.55
C TRP A 533 1.80 0.69 9.00
N ASP A 534 1.75 1.68 9.88
CA ASP A 534 2.08 1.49 11.29
C ASP A 534 1.43 2.59 12.14
N ASP A 535 1.65 2.58 13.44
CA ASP A 535 1.15 3.59 14.39
C ASP A 535 1.96 4.91 14.36
N PHE A 536 2.36 5.38 13.17
CA PHE A 536 3.17 6.60 13.04
C PHE A 536 2.50 7.80 13.73
N GLN A 537 3.25 8.46 14.61
CA GLN A 537 2.87 9.70 15.29
C GLN A 537 3.14 10.90 14.38
N VAL A 538 2.41 10.95 13.26
CA VAL A 538 2.51 12.05 12.29
C VAL A 538 1.72 13.25 12.79
N LEU A 539 2.32 14.44 12.72
CA LEU A 539 1.58 15.69 12.85
C LEU A 539 0.98 16.05 11.50
N PHE A 540 -0.35 15.95 11.38
CA PHE A 540 -1.10 16.26 10.16
C PHE A 540 -1.53 17.72 10.04
#